data_AF-A0A929W4Q8-F1
#
_entry.id   AF-A0A929W4Q8-F1
#
_cell.length_a   1.000
_cell.length_b   1.000
_cell.length_c   1.000
_cell.angle_alpha   90.00
_cell.angle_beta   90.00
_cell.angle_gamma   90.00
#
_symmetry.space_group_name_H-M   'P 1'
#
loop_
_entity.id
_entity.type
_entity.pdbx_description
1 polymer ?
#
loop_
_entity_poly.entity_id
_entity_poly.type
_entity_poly.pdbx_seq_one_letter_code
_entity_poly.pdbx_strand_id
1 'polypeptide(L)'
;RYLARDCQAQKTLENEVETGFTTTVRSHATAVFRLTLKGTGVAQARTSASAQSNTLYDLSGRHANGAASHGVYIRDGKRVALP
;
A
#
# COMPACT_ATOMS: atom_id res chain seq x y z
N ARG A 1 -15.11 -12.20 -4.02
CA ARG A 1 -16.30 -11.36 -3.71
C ARG A 1 -15.88 -10.15 -2.90
N TYR A 2 -16.35 -8.95 -3.24
CA TYR A 2 -16.00 -7.72 -2.56
C TYR A 2 -17.15 -7.23 -1.66
N LEU A 3 -16.81 -6.60 -0.55
CA LEU A 3 -17.71 -5.76 0.22
C LEU A 3 -17.50 -4.32 -0.21
N ALA A 4 -18.55 -3.70 -0.73
CA ALA A 4 -18.54 -2.29 -1.07
C ALA A 4 -19.03 -1.48 0.13
N ARG A 5 -18.27 -0.45 0.50
CA ARG A 5 -18.66 0.51 1.53
C ARG A 5 -18.77 1.89 0.90
N ASP A 6 -19.91 2.55 1.12
CA ASP A 6 -20.06 3.96 0.84
C ASP A 6 -19.26 4.75 1.88
N CYS A 7 -18.24 5.49 1.42
CA CYS A 7 -17.36 6.25 2.29
C CYS A 7 -18.03 7.50 2.85
N GLN A 8 -19.00 8.06 2.13
CA GLN A 8 -19.69 9.29 2.52
C GLN A 8 -20.81 8.99 3.51
N ALA A 9 -21.62 7.96 3.24
CA ALA A 9 -22.66 7.51 4.17
C ALA A 9 -22.09 6.64 5.31
N GLN A 10 -20.80 6.29 5.25
CA GLN A 10 -20.12 5.33 6.12
C GLN A 10 -20.85 3.98 6.26
N LYS A 11 -21.70 3.62 5.29
CA LYS A 11 -22.56 2.44 5.30
C LYS A 11 -21.98 1.35 4.41
N THR A 12 -21.98 0.11 4.90
CA THR A 12 -21.70 -1.07 4.05
C THR A 12 -22.90 -1.33 3.15
N LEU A 13 -22.68 -1.47 1.86
CA LEU A 13 -23.72 -1.89 0.93
C LEU A 13 -24.08 -3.35 1.24
N GLU A 14 -25.37 -3.63 1.35
CA GLU A 14 -25.90 -4.89 1.92
C GLU A 14 -25.58 -6.13 1.08
N ASN A 15 -25.16 -5.94 -0.18
CA ASN A 15 -24.87 -7.02 -1.13
C ASN A 15 -23.37 -7.17 -1.42
N GLU A 16 -22.92 -8.42 -1.48
CA GLU A 16 -21.58 -8.78 -1.97
C GLU A 16 -21.47 -8.43 -3.45
N VAL A 17 -20.44 -7.68 -3.81
CA VAL A 17 -20.15 -7.28 -5.19
C VAL A 17 -19.28 -8.36 -5.82
N GLU A 18 -19.85 -9.12 -6.74
CA GLU A 18 -19.14 -10.17 -7.49
C GLU A 18 -18.78 -9.71 -8.91
N THR A 19 -19.69 -9.02 -9.59
CA THR A 19 -19.49 -8.50 -10.97
C THR A 19 -19.63 -6.98 -11.07
N GLY A 20 -20.37 -6.33 -10.16
CA GLY A 20 -20.56 -4.87 -10.12
C GLY A 20 -21.77 -4.46 -9.29
N PHE A 21 -21.99 -3.14 -9.14
CA PHE A 21 -23.21 -2.59 -8.54
C PHE A 21 -23.55 -1.23 -9.19
N THR A 22 -24.82 -0.85 -9.10
CA THR A 22 -25.31 0.46 -9.54
C THR A 22 -25.64 1.34 -8.33
N THR A 23 -25.48 2.65 -8.48
CA THR A 23 -25.85 3.63 -7.46
C THR A 23 -26.41 4.88 -8.11
N THR A 24 -27.24 5.62 -7.38
CA THR A 24 -27.77 6.91 -7.84
C THR A 24 -26.88 8.02 -7.32
N VAL A 25 -26.38 8.87 -8.23
CA VAL A 25 -25.57 10.04 -7.88
C VAL A 25 -26.34 11.30 -8.28
N ARG A 26 -26.50 12.24 -7.35
CA ARG A 26 -27.15 13.53 -7.63
C ARG A 26 -26.32 14.35 -8.62
N SER A 27 -26.96 15.24 -9.37
CA SER A 27 -26.25 16.15 -10.27
C SER A 27 -25.16 16.93 -9.51
N HIS A 28 -23.98 17.04 -10.10
CA HIS A 28 -22.79 17.69 -9.51
C HIS A 28 -22.27 17.06 -8.21
N ALA A 29 -22.68 15.83 -7.86
CA ALA A 29 -22.13 15.10 -6.73
C ALA A 29 -21.08 14.06 -7.17
N THR A 30 -20.20 13.68 -6.24
CA THR A 30 -19.26 12.58 -6.40
C THR A 30 -19.57 11.52 -5.35
N ALA A 31 -19.76 10.27 -5.77
CA ALA A 31 -19.90 9.13 -4.87
C ALA A 31 -18.55 8.42 -4.75
N VAL A 32 -18.17 8.05 -3.52
CA VAL A 32 -16.88 7.41 -3.22
C VAL A 32 -17.13 6.08 -2.52
N PHE A 33 -16.63 5.00 -3.10
CA PHE A 33 -16.78 3.65 -2.57
C PHE A 33 -15.43 3.00 -2.28
N ARG A 34 -15.35 2.29 -1.16
CA ARG A 34 -14.23 1.41 -0.83
C ARG A 34 -14.64 -0.03 -1.08
N LEU A 35 -13.92 -0.72 -1.96
CA LEU A 35 -14.06 -2.16 -2.18
C LEU A 35 -13.07 -2.91 -1.30
N THR A 36 -13.56 -3.87 -0.52
CA THR A 36 -12.73 -4.77 0.31
C THR A 36 -12.95 -6.20 -0.14
N LEU A 37 -11.89 -6.89 -0.58
CA LEU A 37 -12.00 -8.30 -0.96
C LEU A 37 -12.30 -9.15 0.29
N LYS A 38 -13.39 -9.92 0.25
CA LYS A 38 -13.78 -10.82 1.34
C LYS A 38 -12.80 -12.00 1.39
N GLY A 39 -12.35 -12.37 2.58
CA GLY A 39 -11.39 -13.47 2.78
C GLY A 39 -9.92 -13.06 2.71
N THR A 40 -9.60 -11.89 2.15
CA THR A 40 -8.33 -11.22 2.48
C THR A 40 -8.55 -10.48 3.78
N GLY A 41 -8.24 -11.13 4.92
CA GLY A 41 -8.18 -10.44 6.21
C GLY A 41 -7.39 -9.16 5.99
N VAL A 42 -8.03 -8.00 6.21
CA VAL A 42 -7.56 -6.63 5.91
C VAL A 42 -6.18 -6.70 5.32
N ALA A 43 -6.05 -6.75 3.98
CA ALA A 43 -4.74 -6.74 3.35
C ALA A 43 -4.02 -5.58 4.01
N GLN A 44 -3.10 -5.91 4.93
CA GLN A 44 -2.29 -4.95 5.62
C GLN A 44 -1.76 -4.16 4.44
N ALA A 45 -2.06 -2.86 4.40
CA ALA A 45 -1.21 -1.95 3.65
C ALA A 45 0.18 -2.48 3.93
N ARG A 46 0.95 -2.86 2.90
CA ARG A 46 2.31 -3.36 3.07
C ARG A 46 3.05 -2.25 3.83
N THR A 47 2.91 -2.25 5.14
CA THR A 47 3.75 -1.55 6.08
C THR A 47 5.00 -2.36 5.90
N SER A 48 5.91 -1.79 5.12
CA SER A 48 7.28 -2.24 4.92
C SER A 48 7.96 -2.34 6.28
N ALA A 49 7.56 -3.34 7.05
CA ALA A 49 7.99 -3.61 8.41
C ALA A 49 8.54 -5.04 8.52
N SER A 50 8.34 -5.89 7.49
CA SER A 50 8.77 -7.30 7.53
C SER A 50 9.85 -7.67 6.51
N ALA A 51 10.50 -6.70 5.87
CA ALA A 51 11.72 -6.96 5.12
C ALA A 51 12.74 -5.91 5.52
N GLN A 52 13.34 -6.08 6.71
CA GLN A 52 14.65 -5.51 6.97
C GLN A 52 15.59 -6.11 5.93
N SER A 53 15.78 -5.38 4.84
CA SER A 53 16.60 -5.81 3.74
C SER A 53 17.99 -5.29 4.06
N ASN A 54 18.91 -6.18 4.43
CA ASN A 54 20.30 -5.80 4.70
C ASN A 54 21.06 -5.35 3.43
N THR A 55 20.31 -5.17 2.35
CA THR A 55 20.73 -4.55 1.10
C THR A 55 21.19 -3.12 1.34
N LEU A 56 22.34 -2.80 0.77
CA LEU A 56 22.87 -1.45 0.72
C LEU A 56 22.51 -0.80 -0.61
N TYR A 57 22.12 0.47 -0.54
CA TYR A 57 21.97 1.32 -1.71
C TYR A 57 22.92 2.51 -1.59
N ASP A 58 23.46 2.99 -2.71
CA ASP A 58 24.14 4.28 -2.72
C ASP A 58 23.15 5.44 -2.47
N LEU A 59 23.67 6.66 -2.32
CA LEU A 59 22.82 7.85 -2.09
C LEU A 59 21.93 8.20 -3.31
N SER A 60 22.18 7.59 -4.47
CA SER A 60 21.33 7.72 -5.67
C SER A 60 20.24 6.65 -5.75
N GLY A 61 20.20 5.70 -4.79
CA GLY A 61 19.22 4.62 -4.72
C GLY A 61 19.59 3.40 -5.57
N ARG A 62 20.83 3.28 -6.06
CA ARG A 62 21.30 2.09 -6.79
C ARG A 62 21.83 1.04 -5.84
N HIS A 63 21.58 -0.23 -6.16
CA HIS A 63 22.01 -1.36 -5.37
C HIS A 63 23.55 -1.44 -5.28
N ALA A 64 24.08 -1.50 -4.06
CA ALA A 64 25.51 -1.59 -3.78
C ALA A 64 25.87 -3.00 -3.29
N ASN A 65 25.72 -4.01 -4.16
CA ASN A 65 26.10 -5.39 -3.83
C ASN A 65 27.59 -5.63 -4.03
N GLY A 66 28.27 -6.12 -2.98
CA GLY A 66 29.56 -6.84 -3.10
C GLY A 66 30.85 -6.02 -3.09
N ALA A 67 30.78 -4.69 -3.10
CA ALA A 67 31.98 -3.82 -3.10
C ALA A 67 31.74 -2.51 -2.34
N ALA A 68 31.14 -2.58 -1.15
CA ALA A 68 30.97 -1.40 -0.30
C ALA A 68 32.35 -0.97 0.25
N SER A 69 33.05 -0.11 -0.47
CA SER A 69 34.17 0.67 0.06
C SER A 69 33.69 1.62 1.17
N HIS A 70 34.61 2.16 1.97
CA HIS A 70 34.28 3.11 3.04
C HIS A 70 33.40 4.25 2.50
N GLY A 71 32.28 4.53 3.16
CA GLY A 71 31.32 5.51 2.62
C GLY A 71 29.94 5.52 3.28
N VAL A 72 29.07 6.40 2.80
CA VAL A 72 27.70 6.57 3.30
C VAL A 72 26.70 5.95 2.32
N TYR A 73 25.82 5.11 2.85
CA TYR A 73 24.84 4.31 2.10
C TYR A 73 23.44 4.46 2.71
N ILE A 74 22.43 3.97 2.02
CA ILE A 74 21.07 3.79 2.52
C ILE A 74 20.83 2.32 2.80
N ARG A 75 20.42 1.99 4.04
CA ARG A 75 19.96 0.67 4.48
C ARG A 75 18.63 0.85 5.21
N ASP A 76 17.61 0.08 4.84
CA ASP A 76 16.26 0.19 5.42
C ASP A 76 15.72 1.63 5.46
N GLY A 77 16.01 2.42 4.42
CA GLY A 77 15.60 3.83 4.33
C GLY A 77 16.37 4.80 5.24
N LYS A 78 17.41 4.35 5.95
CA LYS A 78 18.27 5.17 6.81
C LYS A 78 19.68 5.28 6.25
N ARG A 79 20.32 6.43 6.48
CA ARG A 79 21.75 6.63 6.18
C ARG A 79 22.60 5.83 7.15
N VAL A 80 23.55 5.07 6.62
CA VAL A 80 24.54 4.30 7.38
C VAL A 80 25.94 4.57 6.83
N ALA A 81 26.90 4.84 7.71
CA ALA A 81 28.31 4.92 7.33
C ALA A 81 28.92 3.52 7.49
N LEU A 82 29.54 3.01 6.43
CA LEU A 82 30.32 1.79 6.49
C LEU A 82 31.79 2.17 6.62
N PRO A 83 32.50 1.51 7.56
CA PRO A 83 33.87 1.82 7.86
C PRO A 83 34.78 1.55 6.68
#